data_AF-A0A925FYL1-F1
#
_entry.id   AF-A0A925FYL1-F1
#
_cell.length_a   1.000
_cell.length_b   1.000
_cell.length_c   1.000
_cell.angle_alpha   90.00
_cell.angle_beta   90.00
_cell.angle_gamma   90.00
#
_symmetry.space_group_name_H-M   'P 1'
#
loop_
_entity.id
_entity.type
_entity.pdbx_description
1 polymer ?
#
loop_
_entity_poly.entity_id
_entity_poly.type
_entity_poly.pdbx_seq_one_letter_code
_entity_poly.pdbx_strand_id
1 'polypeptide(L)'
;MPSEDQSNQNQVFRSRLSFLPLLNQWNKLIQVQTDGKGKIYRDLSDLVSLHPELLQPIDNFYLLKSHRNVIDLMMTTVFPVAVKNEEQLYAVSVPFSNKVVYASSLFSEMFLDEKSNICNLDSYEKSGVGIKECIAYTVILERFYGIKLKGKINSVYSYNDKKKKHTNFYSIHFDPQFIEVHTTSKLPEIPEDFFKTLHYIKDINNQPGLSSLLPLEQFEFEGMTILHLDDVTEHELLRTVQNSLLAPDVFTDKSNFNRLCQELSQLLHTQEINIGFLSFLQSHIISGNSNNVTSLVLKSIRHDEERPGFYSQLKEAFIKNNSQPLFITSNTDEKAKHFPFTKNPDIARFRMLSFFPLKDGKEITGALEIFSVDENFYSSSFHSGIDSVCNLLQLALKKSTEQSNNEINKIIKEQFTAVQSSVEWRFVQAATNFLARHNKGEEVKMEPIVFEQVFPLYGAIDIRNSSGERNNAIQQDLVEQLKTVREIVTSAESYMTYPLLREIISRIDVYTESVTNFLFTDDEQKVHFFLREEAEELLLHLKETIPDLAKRIDEYFSSIDPRLHVFNKNKTHRASSASPSD
;
A
#
# COMPACT_ATOMS: atom_id res chain seq x y z
N MET A 1 -22.25 -27.62 -24.60
CA MET A 1 -20.85 -27.71 -25.05
C MET A 1 -19.99 -27.47 -23.82
N PRO A 2 -19.22 -28.45 -23.33
CA PRO A 2 -18.30 -28.18 -22.24
C PRO A 2 -17.15 -27.36 -22.80
N SER A 3 -16.95 -26.19 -22.20
CA SER A 3 -15.84 -25.28 -22.46
C SER A 3 -14.52 -25.99 -22.14
N GLU A 4 -13.67 -26.04 -23.16
CA GLU A 4 -12.30 -26.55 -23.10
C GLU A 4 -11.46 -25.70 -22.14
N ASP A 5 -11.07 -26.31 -21.03
CA ASP A 5 -10.04 -25.81 -20.12
C ASP A 5 -8.66 -26.15 -20.71
N GLN A 6 -8.25 -25.40 -21.73
CA GLN A 6 -6.94 -25.52 -22.36
C GLN A 6 -5.91 -24.64 -21.62
N SER A 7 -5.28 -25.19 -20.57
CA SER A 7 -3.84 -25.02 -20.26
C SER A 7 -3.51 -25.51 -18.85
N ASN A 8 -3.45 -26.83 -18.66
CA ASN A 8 -2.66 -27.43 -17.58
C ASN A 8 -2.01 -28.70 -18.13
N GLN A 9 -0.71 -28.65 -18.40
CA GLN A 9 0.08 -29.88 -18.56
C GLN A 9 0.06 -30.58 -17.20
N ASN A 10 -0.90 -31.48 -16.98
CA ASN A 10 -1.00 -32.24 -15.73
C ASN A 10 0.22 -33.18 -15.63
N GLN A 11 1.24 -32.75 -14.89
CA GLN A 11 2.32 -33.64 -14.47
C GLN A 11 1.73 -34.75 -13.59
N VAL A 12 1.88 -36.01 -14.02
CA VAL A 12 1.27 -37.16 -13.36
C VAL A 12 2.23 -37.68 -12.30
N PHE A 13 1.92 -37.42 -11.02
CA PHE A 13 2.66 -37.96 -9.88
C PHE A 13 2.28 -39.43 -9.64
N ARG A 14 3.24 -40.34 -9.70
CA ARG A 14 3.05 -41.75 -9.31
C ARG A 14 3.01 -41.83 -7.79
N SER A 15 1.81 -41.88 -7.22
CA SER A 15 1.59 -41.81 -5.78
C SER A 15 0.65 -42.89 -5.27
N ARG A 16 0.92 -43.41 -4.07
CA ARG A 16 0.08 -44.39 -3.37
C ARG A 16 -0.09 -44.01 -1.90
N LEU A 17 -1.28 -44.32 -1.37
CA LEU A 17 -1.53 -44.19 0.07
C LEU A 17 -0.77 -45.29 0.81
N SER A 18 -0.04 -44.93 1.85
CA SER A 18 0.58 -45.91 2.76
C SER A 18 0.69 -45.32 4.17
N PHE A 19 0.37 -46.13 5.18
CA PHE A 19 0.63 -45.76 6.58
C PHE A 19 2.02 -46.19 7.05
N LEU A 20 2.76 -46.93 6.22
CA LEU A 20 4.08 -47.47 6.57
C LEU A 20 5.09 -46.38 7.02
N PRO A 21 5.17 -45.19 6.40
CA PRO A 21 6.07 -44.13 6.87
C PRO A 21 5.77 -43.66 8.30
N LEU A 22 4.49 -43.59 8.69
CA LEU A 22 4.08 -43.28 10.07
C LEU A 22 4.52 -44.38 11.04
N LEU A 23 4.28 -45.64 10.68
CA LEU A 23 4.66 -46.80 11.49
C LEU A 23 6.18 -46.92 11.64
N ASN A 24 6.94 -46.62 10.58
CA ASN A 24 8.39 -46.54 10.62
C ASN A 24 8.87 -45.49 11.64
N GLN A 25 8.17 -44.35 11.72
CA GLN A 25 8.46 -43.33 12.70
C GLN A 25 8.17 -43.79 14.13
N TRP A 26 7.05 -44.50 14.34
CA TRP A 26 6.75 -45.12 15.65
C TRP A 26 7.85 -46.11 16.04
N ASN A 27 8.29 -46.97 15.12
CA ASN A 27 9.36 -47.94 15.39
C ASN A 27 10.66 -47.27 15.81
N LYS A 28 11.04 -46.16 15.17
CA LYS A 28 12.21 -45.35 15.60
C LYS A 28 12.01 -44.78 17.01
N LEU A 29 10.83 -44.26 17.32
CA LEU A 29 10.52 -43.72 18.65
C LEU A 29 10.53 -44.80 19.73
N ILE A 30 10.03 -45.99 19.44
CA ILE A 30 10.03 -47.15 20.35
C ILE A 30 11.46 -47.58 20.72
N GLN A 31 12.40 -47.50 19.77
CA GLN A 31 13.81 -47.84 20.00
C GLN A 31 14.53 -46.81 20.88
N VAL A 32 14.13 -45.53 20.81
CA VAL A 32 14.77 -44.43 21.52
C VAL A 32 14.11 -44.13 22.87
N GLN A 33 12.78 -44.30 22.98
CA GLN A 33 12.01 -43.98 24.19
C GLN A 33 11.62 -45.24 24.96
N THR A 34 12.16 -45.39 26.16
CA THR A 34 11.84 -46.50 27.09
C THR A 34 10.76 -46.14 28.11
N ASP A 35 10.30 -44.89 28.12
CA ASP A 35 9.31 -44.35 29.06
C ASP A 35 7.85 -44.64 28.63
N GLY A 36 6.88 -44.04 29.33
CA GLY A 36 5.45 -44.22 29.06
C GLY A 36 5.02 -43.86 27.63
N LYS A 37 5.75 -42.97 26.94
CA LYS A 37 5.46 -42.62 25.53
C LYS A 37 5.79 -43.77 24.59
N GLY A 38 6.93 -44.44 24.80
CA GLY A 38 7.31 -45.62 24.03
C GLY A 38 6.33 -46.79 24.19
N LYS A 39 5.66 -46.90 25.35
CA LYS A 39 4.60 -47.89 25.57
C LYS A 39 3.37 -47.63 24.68
N ILE A 40 2.90 -46.39 24.59
CA ILE A 40 1.74 -46.02 23.75
C ILE A 40 1.98 -46.43 22.29
N TYR A 41 3.17 -46.11 21.74
CA TYR A 41 3.50 -46.49 20.37
C TYR A 41 3.61 -47.99 20.16
N ARG A 42 4.10 -48.76 21.15
CA ARG A 42 4.12 -50.23 21.10
C ARG A 42 2.72 -50.81 21.05
N ASP A 43 1.86 -50.40 21.98
CA ASP A 43 0.49 -50.91 22.08
C ASP A 43 -0.30 -50.62 20.78
N LEU A 44 -0.10 -49.44 20.18
CA LEU A 44 -0.69 -49.10 18.88
C LEU A 44 -0.09 -49.91 17.72
N SER A 45 1.22 -50.13 17.70
CA SER A 45 1.89 -50.92 16.66
C SER A 45 1.43 -52.38 16.68
N ASP A 46 1.27 -52.97 17.86
CA ASP A 46 0.76 -54.33 18.04
C ASP A 46 -0.68 -54.45 17.53
N LEU A 47 -1.52 -53.43 17.79
CA LEU A 47 -2.89 -53.37 17.30
C LEU A 47 -2.95 -53.28 15.77
N VAL A 48 -2.12 -52.43 15.15
CA VAL A 48 -2.06 -52.32 13.67
C VAL A 48 -1.51 -53.60 13.04
N SER A 49 -0.61 -54.31 13.73
CA SER A 49 -0.05 -55.59 13.24
C SER A 49 -1.09 -56.71 13.11
N LEU A 50 -2.24 -56.60 13.77
CA LEU A 50 -3.39 -57.49 13.59
C LEU A 50 -4.14 -57.25 12.26
N HIS A 51 -3.79 -56.19 11.54
CA HIS A 51 -4.41 -55.76 10.27
C HIS A 51 -3.34 -55.64 9.17
N PRO A 52 -2.85 -56.76 8.60
CA PRO A 52 -1.77 -56.76 7.61
C PRO A 52 -2.04 -55.88 6.38
N GLU A 53 -3.31 -55.73 6.01
CA GLU A 53 -3.78 -54.84 4.94
C GLU A 53 -3.41 -53.36 5.14
N LEU A 54 -3.22 -52.90 6.38
CA LEU A 54 -2.81 -51.52 6.69
C LEU A 54 -1.28 -51.33 6.66
N LEU A 55 -0.51 -52.43 6.60
CA LEU A 55 0.96 -52.43 6.53
C LEU A 55 1.47 -52.33 5.08
N GLN A 56 0.59 -52.41 4.10
CA GLN A 56 0.91 -52.36 2.67
C GLN A 56 0.34 -51.07 2.03
N PRO A 57 0.85 -50.65 0.86
CA PRO A 57 0.21 -49.59 0.08
C PRO A 57 -1.26 -49.90 -0.22
N ILE A 58 -2.12 -48.91 -0.04
CA ILE A 58 -3.58 -49.06 -0.11
C ILE A 58 -4.08 -48.56 -1.48
N ASP A 59 -4.46 -49.50 -2.35
CA ASP A 59 -5.14 -49.19 -3.62
C ASP A 59 -6.68 -49.22 -3.47
N ASN A 60 -7.22 -50.07 -2.59
CA ASN A 60 -8.66 -50.18 -2.35
C ASN A 60 -9.11 -49.35 -1.13
N PHE A 61 -9.67 -48.18 -1.42
CA PHE A 61 -10.16 -47.25 -0.39
C PHE A 61 -11.35 -47.75 0.44
N TYR A 62 -12.00 -48.85 0.08
CA TYR A 62 -13.01 -49.47 0.94
C TYR A 62 -12.41 -49.93 2.29
N LEU A 63 -11.12 -50.31 2.29
CA LEU A 63 -10.39 -50.67 3.50
C LEU A 63 -10.39 -49.55 4.56
N LEU A 64 -10.38 -48.28 4.13
CA LEU A 64 -10.44 -47.15 5.06
C LEU A 64 -11.74 -47.11 5.87
N LYS A 65 -12.86 -47.58 5.28
CA LYS A 65 -14.13 -47.69 5.98
C LYS A 65 -14.15 -48.91 6.90
N SER A 66 -13.66 -50.05 6.43
CA SER A 66 -13.60 -51.30 7.21
C SER A 66 -12.74 -51.20 8.46
N HIS A 67 -11.64 -50.42 8.40
CA HIS A 67 -10.67 -50.28 9.49
C HIS A 67 -10.74 -48.91 10.17
N ARG A 68 -11.88 -48.23 10.11
CA ARG A 68 -12.03 -46.85 10.60
C ARG A 68 -11.55 -46.67 12.05
N ASN A 69 -11.96 -47.57 12.95
CA ASN A 69 -11.59 -47.49 14.38
C ASN A 69 -10.07 -47.59 14.60
N VAL A 70 -9.38 -48.43 13.83
CA VAL A 70 -7.92 -48.58 13.91
C VAL A 70 -7.24 -47.33 13.39
N ILE A 71 -7.70 -46.80 12.27
CA ILE A 71 -7.18 -45.57 11.68
C ILE A 71 -7.40 -44.38 12.62
N ASP A 72 -8.58 -44.25 13.25
CA ASP A 72 -8.86 -43.20 14.24
C ASP A 72 -7.83 -43.25 15.39
N LEU A 73 -7.54 -44.44 15.92
CA LEU A 73 -6.51 -44.64 16.95
C LEU A 73 -5.11 -44.25 16.45
N MET A 74 -4.73 -44.66 15.23
CA MET A 74 -3.45 -44.27 14.64
C MET A 74 -3.32 -42.75 14.52
N MET A 75 -4.39 -42.08 14.08
CA MET A 75 -4.40 -40.64 13.86
C MET A 75 -4.35 -39.84 15.15
N THR A 76 -4.64 -40.43 16.32
CA THR A 76 -4.42 -39.75 17.62
C THR A 76 -2.95 -39.42 17.89
N THR A 77 -2.02 -40.12 17.23
CA THR A 77 -0.57 -39.83 17.32
C THR A 77 -0.15 -38.60 16.52
N VAL A 78 -0.98 -38.21 15.53
CA VAL A 78 -0.77 -37.04 14.67
C VAL A 78 -1.64 -35.86 15.15
N PHE A 79 -2.89 -36.13 15.51
CA PHE A 79 -3.90 -35.16 15.97
C PHE A 79 -4.39 -35.54 17.37
N PRO A 80 -3.75 -35.06 18.45
CA PRO A 80 -4.09 -35.45 19.81
C PRO A 80 -5.52 -35.05 20.20
N VAL A 81 -6.28 -36.01 20.75
CA VAL A 81 -7.70 -35.82 21.13
C VAL A 81 -7.90 -34.75 22.22
N ALA A 82 -6.88 -34.49 23.03
CA ALA A 82 -6.93 -33.50 24.10
C ALA A 82 -6.93 -32.04 23.60
N VAL A 83 -6.49 -31.81 22.36
CA VAL A 83 -6.62 -30.51 21.70
C VAL A 83 -8.05 -30.43 21.19
N LYS A 84 -8.69 -29.25 21.26
CA LYS A 84 -10.08 -29.04 20.80
C LYS A 84 -10.25 -29.37 19.31
N ASN A 85 -10.36 -30.65 18.99
CA ASN A 85 -10.42 -31.19 17.63
C ASN A 85 -11.64 -30.65 16.87
N GLU A 86 -12.70 -30.25 17.58
CA GLU A 86 -13.93 -29.70 17.01
C GLU A 86 -13.74 -28.32 16.35
N GLU A 87 -12.73 -27.55 16.77
CA GLU A 87 -12.46 -26.19 16.25
C GLU A 87 -11.34 -26.18 15.18
N GLN A 88 -10.64 -27.31 14.97
CA GLN A 88 -9.48 -27.36 14.07
C GLN A 88 -9.84 -27.89 12.68
N LEU A 89 -9.21 -27.30 11.66
CA LEU A 89 -9.30 -27.75 10.29
C LEU A 89 -8.04 -28.52 9.90
N TYR A 90 -8.11 -29.84 9.94
CA TYR A 90 -7.03 -30.70 9.48
C TYR A 90 -7.56 -31.87 8.66
N ALA A 91 -6.69 -32.39 7.80
CA ALA A 91 -6.94 -33.57 7.01
C ALA A 91 -5.65 -34.35 6.73
N VAL A 92 -5.82 -35.58 6.30
CA VAL A 92 -4.78 -36.44 5.74
C VAL A 92 -5.26 -36.82 4.35
N SER A 93 -4.41 -36.60 3.36
CA SER A 93 -4.70 -36.96 1.97
C SER A 93 -3.72 -37.98 1.42
N VAL A 94 -4.12 -38.61 0.33
CA VAL A 94 -3.18 -39.33 -0.54
C VAL A 94 -2.16 -38.32 -1.08
N PRO A 95 -0.85 -38.63 -1.13
CA PRO A 95 0.16 -37.72 -1.65
C PRO A 95 -0.21 -37.19 -3.05
N PHE A 96 -0.03 -35.89 -3.26
CA PHE A 96 -0.27 -35.20 -4.54
C PHE A 96 -1.71 -35.29 -5.10
N SER A 97 -2.66 -35.76 -4.30
CA SER A 97 -4.07 -35.96 -4.66
C SER A 97 -4.99 -35.21 -3.70
N ASN A 98 -6.15 -34.78 -4.22
CA ASN A 98 -7.18 -34.11 -3.42
C ASN A 98 -8.06 -35.11 -2.64
N LYS A 99 -7.72 -36.41 -2.70
CA LYS A 99 -8.46 -37.47 -2.03
C LYS A 99 -8.07 -37.55 -0.56
N VAL A 100 -9.02 -37.26 0.30
CA VAL A 100 -8.86 -37.24 1.76
C VAL A 100 -9.18 -38.62 2.34
N VAL A 101 -8.34 -39.07 3.26
CA VAL A 101 -8.42 -40.39 3.90
C VAL A 101 -8.84 -40.29 5.36
N TYR A 102 -8.53 -39.17 6.02
CA TYR A 102 -8.90 -38.85 7.38
C TYR A 102 -9.02 -37.33 7.53
N ALA A 103 -9.95 -36.83 8.34
CA ALA A 103 -10.13 -35.39 8.55
C ALA A 103 -10.85 -35.13 9.88
N SER A 104 -10.74 -33.90 10.38
CA SER A 104 -11.57 -33.41 11.49
C SER A 104 -13.04 -33.33 11.07
N SER A 105 -13.95 -33.31 12.04
CA SER A 105 -15.39 -33.17 11.78
C SER A 105 -15.69 -31.88 11.04
N LEU A 106 -15.13 -30.75 11.49
CA LEU A 106 -15.33 -29.45 10.87
C LEU A 106 -14.80 -29.39 9.43
N PHE A 107 -13.61 -29.95 9.18
CA PHE A 107 -13.07 -30.03 7.81
C PHE A 107 -13.98 -30.85 6.91
N SER A 108 -14.46 -31.99 7.42
CA SER A 108 -15.32 -32.89 6.65
C SER A 108 -16.64 -32.24 6.27
N GLU A 109 -17.27 -31.53 7.20
CA GLU A 109 -18.52 -30.82 6.96
C GLU A 109 -18.38 -29.65 5.97
N MET A 110 -17.23 -28.97 5.98
CA MET A 110 -17.02 -27.77 5.17
C MET A 110 -16.50 -28.08 3.76
N PHE A 111 -15.56 -29.01 3.61
CA PHE A 111 -14.74 -29.11 2.39
C PHE A 111 -14.84 -30.45 1.65
N LEU A 112 -15.38 -31.51 2.26
CA LEU A 112 -15.46 -32.83 1.63
C LEU A 112 -16.78 -33.06 0.90
N ASP A 113 -16.70 -33.60 -0.31
CA ASP A 113 -17.84 -34.27 -0.92
C ASP A 113 -18.02 -35.67 -0.30
N GLU A 114 -19.15 -35.88 0.37
CA GLU A 114 -19.51 -37.12 1.08
C GLU A 114 -19.41 -38.39 0.21
N LYS A 115 -19.58 -38.27 -1.11
CA LYS A 115 -19.55 -39.44 -2.01
C LYS A 115 -18.15 -39.79 -2.48
N SER A 116 -17.31 -38.80 -2.73
CA SER A 116 -16.01 -38.99 -3.38
C SER A 116 -14.82 -38.88 -2.42
N ASN A 117 -15.03 -38.33 -1.22
CA ASN A 117 -13.96 -37.93 -0.28
C ASN A 117 -12.92 -37.01 -0.94
N ILE A 118 -13.34 -36.21 -1.91
CA ILE A 118 -12.50 -35.21 -2.58
C ILE A 118 -12.67 -33.89 -1.85
N CYS A 119 -11.55 -33.24 -1.56
CA CYS A 119 -11.52 -31.88 -1.04
C CYS A 119 -11.90 -30.89 -2.16
N ASN A 120 -12.98 -30.13 -1.93
CA ASN A 120 -13.51 -29.12 -2.84
C ASN A 120 -13.03 -27.73 -2.40
N LEU A 121 -11.79 -27.41 -2.75
CA LEU A 121 -11.22 -26.08 -2.58
C LEU A 121 -10.70 -25.59 -3.93
N ASP A 122 -11.14 -24.41 -4.33
CA ASP A 122 -10.71 -23.78 -5.58
C ASP A 122 -9.42 -23.04 -5.31
N SER A 123 -8.39 -23.30 -6.13
CA SER A 123 -7.12 -22.58 -6.03
C SER A 123 -7.37 -21.10 -6.28
N TYR A 124 -6.94 -20.26 -5.32
CA TYR A 124 -7.12 -18.81 -5.42
C TYR A 124 -6.03 -18.17 -6.30
N GLU A 125 -4.79 -18.62 -6.14
CA GLU A 125 -3.67 -18.10 -6.92
C GLU A 125 -3.58 -18.83 -8.28
N LYS A 126 -3.61 -18.08 -9.39
CA LYS A 126 -3.39 -18.61 -10.75
C LYS A 126 -1.99 -19.19 -10.97
N SER A 127 -1.09 -19.13 -9.98
CA SER A 127 0.23 -19.76 -10.00
C SER A 127 0.19 -21.26 -9.64
N GLY A 128 -0.91 -21.97 -9.95
CA GLY A 128 -1.15 -23.38 -9.61
C GLY A 128 -0.14 -24.39 -10.18
N VAL A 129 0.88 -23.93 -10.90
CA VAL A 129 2.08 -24.71 -11.23
C VAL A 129 3.13 -24.40 -10.17
N GLY A 130 3.35 -25.33 -9.23
CA GLY A 130 4.48 -25.24 -8.31
C GLY A 130 4.30 -25.89 -6.94
N ILE A 131 3.11 -25.95 -6.32
CA ILE A 131 3.05 -26.43 -4.93
C ILE A 131 3.29 -27.94 -4.81
N LYS A 132 2.75 -28.73 -5.76
CA LYS A 132 2.97 -30.18 -5.80
C LYS A 132 4.41 -30.49 -6.18
N GLU A 133 4.98 -29.73 -7.10
CA GLU A 133 6.40 -29.79 -7.47
C GLU A 133 7.30 -29.43 -6.28
N CYS A 134 6.97 -28.38 -5.53
CA CYS A 134 7.67 -27.97 -4.31
C CYS A 134 7.66 -29.09 -3.26
N ILE A 135 6.51 -29.73 -3.04
CA ILE A 135 6.42 -30.90 -2.14
C ILE A 135 7.33 -32.02 -2.65
N ALA A 136 7.22 -32.39 -3.92
CA ALA A 136 7.97 -33.49 -4.51
C ALA A 136 9.47 -33.26 -4.42
N TYR A 137 9.96 -32.08 -4.84
CA TYR A 137 11.37 -31.75 -4.77
C TYR A 137 11.89 -31.62 -3.34
N THR A 138 11.07 -31.12 -2.40
CA THR A 138 11.47 -31.11 -0.98
C THR A 138 11.76 -32.52 -0.48
N VAL A 139 10.88 -33.49 -0.78
CA VAL A 139 11.05 -34.89 -0.37
C VAL A 139 12.21 -35.57 -1.11
N ILE A 140 12.35 -35.37 -2.42
CA ILE A 140 13.44 -35.93 -3.24
C ILE A 140 14.81 -35.44 -2.75
N LEU A 141 14.96 -34.12 -2.55
CA LEU A 141 16.23 -33.50 -2.21
C LEU A 141 16.68 -33.86 -0.80
N GLU A 142 15.75 -33.95 0.16
CA GLU A 142 16.07 -34.42 1.50
C GLU A 142 16.48 -35.91 1.49
N ARG A 143 15.75 -36.75 0.75
CA ARG A 143 15.97 -38.21 0.75
C ARG A 143 17.25 -38.63 0.03
N PHE A 144 17.50 -38.11 -1.17
CA PHE A 144 18.58 -38.59 -2.03
C PHE A 144 19.84 -37.74 -1.98
N TYR A 145 19.72 -36.47 -1.58
CA TYR A 145 20.82 -35.51 -1.57
C TYR A 145 21.11 -34.93 -0.18
N GLY A 146 20.30 -35.25 0.84
CA GLY A 146 20.47 -34.75 2.21
C GLY A 146 20.22 -33.24 2.37
N ILE A 147 19.61 -32.60 1.39
CA ILE A 147 19.36 -31.15 1.38
C ILE A 147 18.02 -30.88 2.07
N LYS A 148 18.05 -30.14 3.18
CA LYS A 148 16.84 -29.69 3.88
C LYS A 148 16.52 -28.25 3.54
N LEU A 149 15.45 -28.06 2.78
CA LEU A 149 14.94 -26.74 2.42
C LEU A 149 14.23 -26.07 3.60
N LYS A 150 14.43 -24.76 3.74
CA LYS A 150 13.75 -23.95 4.77
C LYS A 150 12.48 -23.30 4.22
N GLY A 151 11.47 -23.20 5.07
CA GLY A 151 10.22 -22.50 4.74
C GLY A 151 8.99 -23.38 4.98
N LYS A 152 7.81 -22.77 4.84
CA LYS A 152 6.53 -23.48 4.90
C LYS A 152 6.09 -23.84 3.49
N ILE A 153 5.50 -25.02 3.33
CA ILE A 153 4.81 -25.41 2.11
C ILE A 153 3.34 -25.07 2.31
N ASN A 154 2.89 -23.95 1.78
CA ASN A 154 1.49 -23.57 1.83
C ASN A 154 1.01 -22.88 0.56
N SER A 155 -0.29 -22.89 0.36
CA SER A 155 -0.96 -22.18 -0.73
C SER A 155 -2.36 -21.76 -0.29
N VAL A 156 -2.82 -20.62 -0.80
CA VAL A 156 -4.11 -20.03 -0.48
C VAL A 156 -5.17 -20.55 -1.45
N TYR A 157 -6.30 -20.95 -0.89
CA TYR A 157 -7.47 -21.43 -1.61
C TYR A 157 -8.68 -20.60 -1.25
N SER A 158 -9.57 -20.39 -2.22
CA SER A 158 -10.84 -19.73 -2.02
C SER A 158 -11.94 -20.77 -1.78
N TYR A 159 -12.85 -20.45 -0.86
CA TYR A 159 -14.02 -21.26 -0.57
C TYR A 159 -15.27 -20.38 -0.58
N ASN A 160 -16.20 -20.71 -1.48
CA ASN A 160 -17.50 -20.05 -1.56
C ASN A 160 -18.51 -20.82 -0.72
N ASP A 161 -18.80 -20.32 0.49
CA ASP A 161 -19.77 -20.94 1.37
C ASP A 161 -21.18 -20.84 0.74
N LYS A 162 -21.83 -21.98 0.50
CA LYS A 162 -23.19 -22.01 -0.08
C LYS A 162 -24.22 -21.32 0.81
N LYS A 163 -23.96 -21.19 2.12
CA LYS A 163 -24.85 -20.55 3.10
C LYS A 163 -24.58 -19.05 3.27
N LYS A 164 -23.35 -18.59 3.01
CA LYS A 164 -22.95 -17.19 3.19
C LYS A 164 -22.58 -16.58 1.84
N LYS A 165 -23.13 -15.42 1.48
CA LYS A 165 -22.78 -14.69 0.24
C LYS A 165 -21.36 -14.09 0.26
N HIS A 166 -20.42 -14.68 0.98
CA HIS A 166 -19.03 -14.22 1.11
C HIS A 166 -18.07 -15.35 0.73
N THR A 167 -16.99 -14.97 0.06
CA THR A 167 -15.86 -15.85 -0.22
C THR A 167 -14.90 -15.81 0.96
N ASN A 168 -14.56 -16.97 1.49
CA ASN A 168 -13.53 -17.13 2.51
C ASN A 168 -12.23 -17.59 1.85
N PHE A 169 -11.09 -17.29 2.48
CA PHE A 169 -9.78 -17.73 2.03
C PHE A 169 -9.12 -18.57 3.12
N TYR A 170 -8.60 -19.73 2.73
CA TYR A 170 -7.92 -20.67 3.62
C TYR A 170 -6.49 -20.94 3.11
N SER A 171 -5.51 -20.86 4.00
CA SER A 171 -4.13 -21.29 3.73
C SER A 171 -4.02 -22.77 4.08
N ILE A 172 -3.76 -23.62 3.08
CA ILE A 172 -3.45 -25.05 3.32
C ILE A 172 -1.95 -25.18 3.53
N HIS A 173 -1.55 -25.62 4.72
CA HIS A 173 -0.22 -26.06 5.06
C HIS A 173 -0.06 -27.54 4.78
N PHE A 174 0.86 -27.88 3.88
CA PHE A 174 1.19 -29.26 3.51
C PHE A 174 2.40 -29.72 4.31
N ASP A 175 2.23 -30.79 5.08
CA ASP A 175 3.30 -31.46 5.77
C ASP A 175 3.57 -32.83 5.09
N PRO A 176 4.71 -32.95 4.38
CA PRO A 176 5.08 -34.15 3.65
C PRO A 176 5.93 -35.13 4.47
N GLN A 177 6.07 -34.97 5.79
CA GLN A 177 6.99 -35.77 6.61
C GLN A 177 6.71 -37.29 6.59
N PHE A 178 5.50 -37.69 6.19
CA PHE A 178 5.09 -39.09 6.05
C PHE A 178 4.98 -39.55 4.59
N ILE A 179 5.74 -38.92 3.70
CA ILE A 179 5.92 -39.35 2.31
C ILE A 179 7.32 -39.96 2.17
N GLU A 180 7.37 -41.23 1.76
CA GLU A 180 8.59 -41.84 1.28
C GLU A 180 8.66 -41.76 -0.26
N VAL A 181 9.87 -41.59 -0.78
CA VAL A 181 10.13 -41.52 -2.22
C VAL A 181 11.13 -42.60 -2.63
N HIS A 182 10.81 -43.25 -3.74
CA HIS A 182 11.59 -44.30 -4.36
C HIS A 182 11.87 -43.95 -5.82
N THR A 183 12.98 -44.44 -6.35
CA THR A 183 13.28 -44.35 -7.78
C THR A 183 14.09 -45.57 -8.20
N THR A 184 13.84 -46.04 -9.42
CA THR A 184 14.65 -47.07 -10.09
C THR A 184 15.66 -46.47 -11.05
N SER A 185 15.62 -45.15 -11.25
CA SER A 185 16.49 -44.44 -12.19
C SER A 185 17.85 -44.11 -11.55
N LYS A 186 18.89 -44.05 -12.37
CA LYS A 186 20.19 -43.56 -11.92
C LYS A 186 20.09 -42.05 -11.67
N LEU A 187 20.33 -41.65 -10.43
CA LEU A 187 20.28 -40.26 -10.02
C LEU A 187 21.48 -39.47 -10.55
N PRO A 188 21.27 -38.27 -11.13
CA PRO A 188 22.37 -37.40 -11.53
C PRO A 188 23.02 -36.75 -10.31
N GLU A 189 24.28 -36.37 -10.45
CA GLU A 189 24.92 -35.45 -9.51
C GLU A 189 24.35 -34.05 -9.73
N ILE A 190 23.91 -33.41 -8.65
CA ILE A 190 23.45 -32.03 -8.70
C ILE A 190 24.69 -31.13 -8.80
N PRO A 191 24.76 -30.17 -9.76
CA PRO A 191 25.90 -29.26 -9.86
C PRO A 191 26.04 -28.39 -8.60
N GLU A 192 27.28 -28.09 -8.19
CA GLU A 192 27.56 -27.29 -6.98
C GLU A 192 26.84 -25.93 -6.94
N ASP A 193 26.60 -25.31 -8.10
CA ASP A 193 25.92 -24.02 -8.20
C ASP A 193 24.44 -24.08 -7.81
N PHE A 194 23.77 -25.23 -7.95
CA PHE A 194 22.41 -25.42 -7.45
C PHE A 194 22.37 -25.33 -5.91
N PHE A 195 23.38 -25.86 -5.22
CA PHE A 195 23.42 -25.82 -3.74
C PHE A 195 23.58 -24.42 -3.17
N LYS A 196 24.17 -23.49 -3.93
CA LYS A 196 24.34 -22.08 -3.52
C LYS A 196 23.04 -21.28 -3.59
N THR A 197 22.06 -21.76 -4.34
CA THR A 197 20.84 -21.02 -4.66
C THR A 197 19.56 -21.69 -4.16
N LEU A 198 19.63 -22.97 -3.80
CA LEU A 198 18.50 -23.77 -3.35
C LEU A 198 18.54 -23.94 -1.82
N HIS A 199 18.11 -22.90 -1.10
CA HIS A 199 18.10 -22.88 0.37
C HIS A 199 16.69 -22.87 0.96
N TYR A 200 15.74 -22.30 0.24
CA TYR A 200 14.35 -22.16 0.62
C TYR A 200 13.43 -22.88 -0.35
N ILE A 201 12.25 -23.29 0.13
CA ILE A 201 11.23 -23.96 -0.69
C ILE A 201 10.81 -23.09 -1.89
N LYS A 202 10.69 -21.77 -1.67
CA LYS A 202 10.39 -20.81 -2.74
C LYS A 202 11.44 -20.76 -3.85
N ASP A 203 12.66 -21.20 -3.58
CA ASP A 203 13.75 -21.17 -4.56
C ASP A 203 13.55 -22.25 -5.63
N ILE A 204 12.79 -23.32 -5.34
CA ILE A 204 12.45 -24.39 -6.29
C ILE A 204 11.84 -23.81 -7.57
N ASN A 205 10.88 -22.89 -7.42
CA ASN A 205 10.21 -22.25 -8.55
C ASN A 205 11.14 -21.33 -9.36
N ASN A 206 12.28 -20.93 -8.78
CA ASN A 206 13.26 -20.04 -9.40
C ASN A 206 14.48 -20.79 -9.98
N GLN A 207 14.48 -22.13 -9.96
CA GLN A 207 15.57 -22.94 -10.51
C GLN A 207 15.22 -23.49 -11.91
N PRO A 208 15.56 -22.75 -12.99
CA PRO A 208 15.40 -23.28 -14.35
C PRO A 208 16.25 -24.54 -14.52
N GLY A 209 15.61 -25.64 -14.96
CA GLY A 209 16.29 -26.91 -15.26
C GLY A 209 16.23 -27.97 -14.15
N LEU A 210 15.70 -27.67 -12.96
CA LEU A 210 15.50 -28.69 -11.92
C LEU A 210 14.58 -29.82 -12.39
N SER A 211 13.52 -29.49 -13.13
CA SER A 211 12.61 -30.47 -13.75
C SER A 211 13.22 -31.28 -14.88
N SER A 212 14.22 -30.74 -15.57
CA SER A 212 14.99 -31.48 -16.57
C SER A 212 16.02 -32.41 -15.93
N LEU A 213 16.63 -31.99 -14.82
CA LEU A 213 17.61 -32.77 -14.07
C LEU A 213 16.96 -33.91 -13.30
N LEU A 214 15.82 -33.64 -12.65
CA LEU A 214 15.06 -34.57 -11.83
C LEU A 214 13.62 -34.64 -12.34
N PRO A 215 13.36 -35.36 -13.44
CA PRO A 215 12.01 -35.54 -13.97
C PRO A 215 11.15 -36.32 -12.96
N LEU A 216 10.02 -35.75 -12.56
CA LEU A 216 9.18 -36.31 -11.49
C LEU A 216 8.56 -37.67 -11.86
N GLU A 217 8.48 -38.01 -13.15
CA GLU A 217 7.95 -39.27 -13.66
C GLU A 217 8.85 -40.47 -13.32
N GLN A 218 10.10 -40.22 -12.90
CA GLN A 218 11.07 -41.23 -12.48
C GLN A 218 10.94 -41.60 -10.99
N PHE A 219 10.06 -40.92 -10.25
CA PHE A 219 9.90 -41.08 -8.82
C PHE A 219 8.54 -41.66 -8.49
N GLU A 220 8.52 -42.54 -7.49
CA GLU A 220 7.33 -43.14 -6.92
C GLU A 220 7.22 -42.68 -5.47
N PHE A 221 6.05 -42.16 -5.11
CA PHE A 221 5.79 -41.59 -3.79
C PHE A 221 4.78 -42.46 -3.03
N GLU A 222 5.13 -42.88 -1.82
CA GLU A 222 4.26 -43.70 -0.99
C GLU A 222 4.13 -43.07 0.40
N GLY A 223 2.89 -42.95 0.89
CA GLY A 223 2.69 -42.39 2.21
C GLY A 223 1.38 -41.64 2.37
N MET A 224 1.42 -40.57 3.16
CA MET A 224 0.30 -39.67 3.36
C MET A 224 0.79 -38.23 3.55
N THR A 225 -0.05 -37.26 3.16
CA THR A 225 0.22 -35.84 3.37
C THR A 225 -0.69 -35.32 4.47
N ILE A 226 -0.12 -34.63 5.45
CA ILE A 226 -0.90 -33.93 6.47
C ILE A 226 -1.23 -32.54 5.96
N LEU A 227 -2.48 -32.14 6.14
CA LEU A 227 -3.02 -30.85 5.75
C LEU A 227 -3.50 -30.14 7.01
N HIS A 228 -3.02 -28.92 7.23
CA HIS A 228 -3.56 -28.00 8.22
C HIS A 228 -4.11 -26.77 7.51
N LEU A 229 -5.31 -26.34 7.87
CA LEU A 229 -5.96 -25.19 7.26
C LEU A 229 -6.09 -24.07 8.28
N ASP A 230 -5.60 -22.89 7.88
CA ASP A 230 -5.77 -21.66 8.63
C ASP A 230 -6.71 -20.72 7.85
N ASP A 231 -7.69 -20.13 8.54
CA ASP A 231 -8.52 -19.08 7.96
C ASP A 231 -7.67 -17.81 7.80
N VAL A 232 -7.46 -17.39 6.56
CA VAL A 232 -6.67 -16.20 6.19
C VAL A 232 -7.53 -15.15 5.48
N THR A 233 -8.86 -15.24 5.63
CA THR A 233 -9.82 -14.42 4.88
C THR A 233 -9.56 -12.94 5.03
N GLU A 234 -9.38 -12.45 6.26
CA GLU A 234 -9.13 -11.03 6.54
C GLU A 234 -7.80 -10.55 5.92
N HIS A 235 -6.74 -11.35 6.05
CA HIS A 235 -5.42 -11.03 5.49
C HIS A 235 -5.45 -10.95 3.96
N GLU A 236 -6.09 -11.91 3.30
CA GLU A 236 -6.18 -11.93 1.84
C GLU A 236 -7.12 -10.85 1.28
N LEU A 237 -8.22 -10.55 1.97
CA LEU A 237 -9.09 -9.42 1.60
C LEU A 237 -8.33 -8.09 1.74
N LEU A 238 -7.57 -7.89 2.82
CA LEU A 238 -6.72 -6.71 2.98
C LEU A 238 -5.68 -6.60 1.87
N ARG A 239 -4.97 -7.69 1.55
CA ARG A 239 -3.99 -7.74 0.46
C ARG A 239 -4.62 -7.43 -0.89
N THR A 240 -5.82 -7.94 -1.14
CA THR A 240 -6.57 -7.70 -2.39
C THR A 240 -6.94 -6.22 -2.51
N VAL A 241 -7.50 -5.62 -1.45
CA VAL A 241 -7.81 -4.19 -1.39
C VAL A 241 -6.55 -3.34 -1.58
N GLN A 242 -5.44 -3.68 -0.94
CA GLN A 242 -4.15 -3.01 -1.11
C GLN A 242 -3.70 -3.03 -2.57
N ASN A 243 -3.72 -4.20 -3.21
CA ASN A 243 -3.33 -4.35 -4.61
C ASN A 243 -4.25 -3.58 -5.55
N SER A 244 -5.56 -3.58 -5.27
CA SER A 244 -6.52 -2.79 -6.02
C SER A 244 -6.19 -1.31 -5.93
N LEU A 245 -5.93 -0.79 -4.73
CA LEU A 245 -5.58 0.61 -4.51
C LEU A 245 -4.23 1.03 -5.12
N LEU A 246 -3.35 0.09 -5.45
CA LEU A 246 -2.09 0.38 -6.14
C LEU A 246 -2.29 0.70 -7.63
N ALA A 247 -3.41 0.30 -8.23
CA ALA A 247 -3.68 0.56 -9.63
C ALA A 247 -3.84 2.08 -9.89
N PRO A 248 -3.29 2.60 -10.99
CA PRO A 248 -3.18 4.05 -11.22
C PRO A 248 -4.54 4.73 -11.50
N ASP A 249 -5.53 3.97 -11.95
CA ASP A 249 -6.83 4.43 -12.46
C ASP A 249 -8.01 4.09 -11.53
N VAL A 250 -7.74 3.69 -10.28
CA VAL A 250 -8.77 3.21 -9.33
C VAL A 250 -9.89 4.21 -9.07
N PHE A 251 -9.56 5.51 -9.05
CA PHE A 251 -10.53 6.57 -8.77
C PHE A 251 -11.10 7.22 -10.04
N THR A 252 -10.59 6.86 -11.22
CA THR A 252 -11.01 7.43 -12.51
C THR A 252 -11.82 6.43 -13.33
N ASP A 253 -11.45 5.15 -13.31
CA ASP A 253 -12.17 4.07 -13.98
C ASP A 253 -13.32 3.53 -13.12
N LYS A 254 -14.53 3.51 -13.68
CA LYS A 254 -15.74 3.07 -12.98
C LYS A 254 -15.74 1.58 -12.64
N SER A 255 -15.13 0.75 -13.46
CA SER A 255 -15.11 -0.70 -13.25
C SER A 255 -14.15 -1.07 -12.11
N ASN A 256 -12.95 -0.50 -12.10
CA ASN A 256 -11.97 -0.65 -11.04
C ASN A 256 -12.48 -0.08 -9.72
N PHE A 257 -13.14 1.07 -9.76
CA PHE A 257 -13.78 1.66 -8.58
C PHE A 257 -14.88 0.77 -7.99
N ASN A 258 -15.78 0.25 -8.82
CA ASN A 258 -16.85 -0.64 -8.37
C ASN A 258 -16.29 -1.94 -7.79
N ARG A 259 -15.22 -2.48 -8.38
CA ARG A 259 -14.51 -3.66 -7.88
C ARG A 259 -13.91 -3.39 -6.49
N LEU A 260 -13.23 -2.26 -6.30
CA LEU A 260 -12.72 -1.85 -4.98
C LEU A 260 -13.86 -1.76 -3.94
N CYS A 261 -15.00 -1.17 -4.29
CA CYS A 261 -16.14 -1.07 -3.38
C CYS A 261 -16.67 -2.45 -2.96
N GLN A 262 -16.69 -3.42 -3.88
CA GLN A 262 -17.07 -4.81 -3.59
C GLN A 262 -16.06 -5.47 -2.63
N GLU A 263 -14.77 -5.33 -2.89
CA GLU A 263 -13.71 -5.88 -2.04
C GLU A 263 -13.74 -5.28 -0.62
N LEU A 264 -14.00 -3.98 -0.49
CA LEU A 264 -14.15 -3.30 0.79
C LEU A 264 -15.40 -3.75 1.55
N SER A 265 -16.54 -3.95 0.86
CA SER A 265 -17.76 -4.49 1.48
C SER A 265 -17.53 -5.92 2.01
N GLN A 266 -16.75 -6.74 1.29
CA GLN A 266 -16.35 -8.06 1.76
C GLN A 266 -15.45 -7.97 3.00
N LEU A 267 -14.42 -7.12 2.98
CA LEU A 267 -13.49 -6.92 4.09
C LEU A 267 -14.19 -6.43 5.36
N LEU A 268 -15.18 -5.55 5.22
CA LEU A 268 -15.96 -5.03 6.35
C LEU A 268 -17.05 -5.99 6.84
N HIS A 269 -17.18 -7.18 6.23
CA HIS A 269 -18.20 -8.19 6.54
C HIS A 269 -19.64 -7.65 6.54
N THR A 270 -19.94 -6.75 5.60
CA THR A 270 -21.25 -6.08 5.53
C THR A 270 -21.93 -6.40 4.21
N GLN A 271 -23.09 -7.05 4.29
CA GLN A 271 -23.99 -7.20 3.15
C GLN A 271 -24.83 -5.92 3.08
N GLU A 272 -24.92 -5.30 1.90
CA GLU A 272 -25.81 -4.15 1.65
C GLU A 272 -25.30 -2.77 2.09
N ILE A 273 -23.98 -2.56 2.17
CA ILE A 273 -23.42 -1.20 2.23
C ILE A 273 -23.04 -0.69 0.84
N ASN A 274 -23.35 0.58 0.59
CA ASN A 274 -22.84 1.30 -0.55
C ASN A 274 -21.69 2.20 -0.09
N ILE A 275 -20.53 2.01 -0.70
CA ILE A 275 -19.31 2.73 -0.37
C ILE A 275 -19.07 3.81 -1.44
N GLY A 276 -18.74 5.01 -0.98
CA GLY A 276 -18.29 6.12 -1.80
C GLY A 276 -17.07 6.79 -1.18
N PHE A 277 -16.41 7.66 -1.94
CA PHE A 277 -15.28 8.43 -1.43
C PHE A 277 -15.33 9.85 -1.94
N LEU A 278 -14.93 10.75 -1.06
CA LEU A 278 -14.90 12.17 -1.26
C LEU A 278 -13.46 12.65 -1.11
N SER A 279 -12.90 13.28 -2.14
CA SER A 279 -11.59 13.92 -2.05
C SER A 279 -11.78 15.43 -1.85
N PHE A 280 -11.12 16.00 -0.84
CA PHE A 280 -11.07 17.45 -0.60
C PHE A 280 -9.89 18.11 -1.33
N LEU A 281 -8.88 17.33 -1.70
CA LEU A 281 -7.67 17.81 -2.39
C LEU A 281 -7.97 18.37 -3.79
N GLN A 282 -9.05 17.93 -4.41
CA GLN A 282 -9.46 18.40 -5.73
C GLN A 282 -10.33 19.67 -5.70
N SER A 283 -10.63 20.25 -4.52
CA SER A 283 -11.62 21.35 -4.38
C SER A 283 -11.35 22.59 -5.24
N HIS A 284 -10.09 22.85 -5.61
CA HIS A 284 -9.71 23.96 -6.50
C HIS A 284 -9.96 23.67 -8.00
N ILE A 285 -10.17 22.40 -8.33
CA ILE A 285 -10.20 21.83 -9.69
C ILE A 285 -11.64 21.49 -10.12
N ILE A 286 -12.61 21.52 -9.19
CA ILE A 286 -14.03 21.12 -9.40
C ILE A 286 -14.86 22.25 -10.02
N SER A 287 -14.26 23.08 -10.87
CA SER A 287 -15.04 23.96 -11.75
C SER A 287 -15.32 23.32 -13.11
N GLY A 288 -14.79 22.12 -13.36
CA GLY A 288 -14.98 21.36 -14.59
C GLY A 288 -15.84 20.12 -14.36
N ASN A 289 -16.60 19.78 -15.39
CA ASN A 289 -17.57 18.69 -15.53
C ASN A 289 -16.91 17.28 -15.48
N SER A 290 -16.05 17.04 -14.48
CA SER A 290 -15.49 15.72 -14.19
C SER A 290 -16.58 14.91 -13.53
N ASN A 291 -16.97 13.81 -14.19
CA ASN A 291 -17.83 12.82 -13.59
C ASN A 291 -17.13 12.31 -12.33
N ASN A 292 -17.50 12.80 -11.14
CA ASN A 292 -17.03 12.25 -9.88
C ASN A 292 -17.60 10.85 -9.73
N VAL A 293 -16.87 9.86 -10.26
CA VAL A 293 -17.27 8.45 -10.28
C VAL A 293 -17.33 7.89 -8.85
N THR A 294 -16.68 8.54 -7.89
CA THR A 294 -16.35 7.98 -6.57
C THR A 294 -17.30 8.35 -5.44
N SER A 295 -17.81 9.60 -5.38
CA SER A 295 -18.74 10.03 -4.31
C SER A 295 -20.18 9.70 -4.68
N LEU A 296 -20.93 9.15 -3.73
CA LEU A 296 -22.37 8.91 -3.87
C LEU A 296 -23.15 10.18 -3.50
N VAL A 297 -22.66 10.94 -2.51
CA VAL A 297 -23.28 12.22 -2.13
C VAL A 297 -23.21 13.24 -3.26
N LEU A 298 -22.05 13.41 -3.91
CA LEU A 298 -21.91 14.44 -4.95
C LEU A 298 -22.74 14.14 -6.19
N LYS A 299 -22.93 12.87 -6.54
CA LYS A 299 -23.84 12.45 -7.62
C LYS A 299 -25.28 12.87 -7.35
N SER A 300 -25.63 13.06 -6.08
CA SER A 300 -26.98 13.43 -5.68
C SER A 300 -27.25 14.94 -5.73
N ILE A 301 -26.18 15.76 -5.77
CA ILE A 301 -26.26 17.22 -5.85
C ILE A 301 -26.51 17.62 -7.31
N ARG A 302 -27.65 18.29 -7.55
CA ARG A 302 -28.14 18.60 -8.90
C ARG A 302 -27.45 19.79 -9.56
N HIS A 303 -27.02 20.77 -8.77
CA HIS A 303 -26.35 21.98 -9.27
C HIS A 303 -24.88 21.95 -8.85
N ASP A 304 -23.97 22.05 -9.82
CA ASP A 304 -22.53 22.01 -9.58
C ASP A 304 -22.06 23.12 -8.62
N GLU A 305 -22.74 24.27 -8.63
CA GLU A 305 -22.50 25.43 -7.76
C GLU A 305 -22.71 25.14 -6.26
N GLU A 306 -23.50 24.11 -5.91
CA GLU A 306 -23.76 23.73 -4.52
C GLU A 306 -22.65 22.82 -3.94
N ARG A 307 -21.82 22.22 -4.80
CA ARG A 307 -20.78 21.26 -4.37
C ARG A 307 -19.70 21.89 -3.49
N PRO A 308 -19.10 23.06 -3.81
CA PRO A 308 -18.10 23.71 -2.96
C PRO A 308 -18.61 23.99 -1.53
N GLY A 309 -19.85 24.45 -1.39
CA GLY A 309 -20.47 24.71 -0.09
C GLY A 309 -20.60 23.42 0.75
N PHE A 310 -20.96 22.30 0.11
CA PHE A 310 -21.04 21.01 0.79
C PHE A 310 -19.68 20.54 1.33
N TYR A 311 -18.60 20.67 0.53
CA TYR A 311 -17.26 20.33 0.96
C TYR A 311 -16.83 21.09 2.21
N SER A 312 -17.04 22.42 2.22
CA SER A 312 -16.71 23.26 3.36
C SER A 312 -17.50 22.87 4.61
N GLN A 313 -18.80 22.63 4.48
CA GLN A 313 -19.65 22.22 5.61
C GLN A 313 -19.21 20.87 6.20
N LEU A 314 -18.90 19.88 5.37
CA LEU A 314 -18.46 18.57 5.86
C LEU A 314 -17.08 18.64 6.51
N LYS A 315 -16.13 19.40 5.93
CA LYS A 315 -14.80 19.62 6.53
C LYS A 315 -14.92 20.32 7.89
N GLU A 316 -15.75 21.36 8.00
CA GLU A 316 -16.04 22.02 9.28
C GLU A 316 -16.68 21.08 10.30
N ALA A 317 -17.62 20.24 9.87
CA ALA A 317 -18.29 19.29 10.75
C ALA A 317 -17.29 18.29 11.35
N PHE A 318 -16.33 17.80 10.56
CA PHE A 318 -15.26 16.96 11.09
C PHE A 318 -14.36 17.71 12.06
N ILE A 319 -13.94 18.94 11.73
CA ILE A 319 -13.09 19.74 12.62
C ILE A 319 -13.78 19.97 13.97
N LYS A 320 -15.06 20.34 13.97
CA LYS A 320 -15.87 20.53 15.19
C LYS A 320 -16.04 19.24 15.98
N ASN A 321 -16.06 18.09 15.30
CA ASN A 321 -16.19 16.77 15.90
C ASN A 321 -14.85 16.09 16.21
N ASN A 322 -13.76 16.86 16.37
CA ASN A 322 -12.40 16.33 16.64
C ASN A 322 -11.95 15.24 15.64
N SER A 323 -12.38 15.37 14.39
CA SER A 323 -12.13 14.45 13.30
C SER A 323 -12.58 13.02 13.60
N GLN A 324 -13.66 12.86 14.37
CA GLN A 324 -14.36 11.59 14.57
C GLN A 324 -15.36 11.34 13.43
N PRO A 325 -15.71 10.07 13.16
CA PRO A 325 -16.74 9.74 12.18
C PRO A 325 -18.06 10.47 12.47
N LEU A 326 -18.76 10.84 11.40
CA LEU A 326 -20.07 11.46 11.47
C LEU A 326 -21.13 10.44 11.07
N PHE A 327 -22.15 10.28 11.90
CA PHE A 327 -23.27 9.36 11.66
C PHE A 327 -24.55 10.18 11.52
N ILE A 328 -25.31 9.93 10.46
CA ILE A 328 -26.55 10.63 10.13
C ILE A 328 -27.63 9.59 9.88
N THR A 329 -28.72 9.65 10.64
CA THR A 329 -29.90 8.80 10.45
C THR A 329 -31.02 9.57 9.73
N SER A 330 -31.60 8.96 8.70
CA SER A 330 -32.57 9.60 7.79
C SER A 330 -33.88 10.03 8.46
N ASN A 331 -34.32 9.37 9.54
CA ASN A 331 -35.65 9.53 10.12
C ASN A 331 -35.70 10.30 11.45
N THR A 332 -34.57 10.61 12.08
CA THR A 332 -34.55 11.09 13.47
C THR A 332 -33.64 12.29 13.75
N ASP A 333 -32.70 12.63 12.86
CA ASP A 333 -31.73 13.69 13.15
C ASP A 333 -32.17 15.04 12.56
N GLU A 334 -32.33 16.08 13.40
CA GLU A 334 -32.53 17.45 12.91
C GLU A 334 -31.35 17.90 12.02
N LYS A 335 -30.16 17.34 12.22
CA LYS A 335 -28.98 17.57 11.35
C LYS A 335 -29.21 17.10 9.92
N ALA A 336 -30.03 16.07 9.69
CA ALA A 336 -30.36 15.58 8.34
C ALA A 336 -31.07 16.65 7.49
N LYS A 337 -31.80 17.59 8.12
CA LYS A 337 -32.46 18.71 7.43
C LYS A 337 -31.48 19.76 6.88
N HIS A 338 -30.26 19.82 7.42
CA HIS A 338 -29.24 20.79 7.01
C HIS A 338 -28.40 20.33 5.82
N PHE A 339 -28.49 19.05 5.43
CA PHE A 339 -27.70 18.52 4.32
C PHE A 339 -28.53 18.44 3.02
N PRO A 340 -28.08 19.04 1.91
CA PRO A 340 -28.86 19.15 0.66
C PRO A 340 -29.22 17.80 0.02
N PHE A 341 -28.44 16.74 0.29
CA PHE A 341 -28.60 15.43 -0.32
C PHE A 341 -29.76 14.59 0.26
N THR A 342 -30.31 14.95 1.43
CA THR A 342 -31.38 14.16 2.09
C THR A 342 -32.72 14.20 1.34
N LYS A 343 -32.84 15.08 0.35
CA LYS A 343 -34.00 15.17 -0.56
C LYS A 343 -33.87 14.29 -1.81
N ASN A 344 -32.74 13.62 -2.01
CA ASN A 344 -32.54 12.78 -3.19
C ASN A 344 -33.15 11.38 -3.00
N PRO A 345 -34.05 10.91 -3.89
CA PRO A 345 -34.69 9.60 -3.77
C PRO A 345 -33.72 8.41 -3.83
N ASP A 346 -32.57 8.53 -4.51
CA ASP A 346 -31.56 7.46 -4.59
C ASP A 346 -30.80 7.26 -3.26
N ILE A 347 -30.77 8.31 -2.43
CA ILE A 347 -30.17 8.31 -1.09
C ILE A 347 -31.23 8.05 -0.01
N ALA A 348 -32.49 8.44 -0.24
CA ALA A 348 -33.59 8.28 0.70
C ALA A 348 -33.93 6.81 1.05
N ARG A 349 -33.46 5.85 0.26
CA ARG A 349 -33.57 4.41 0.58
C ARG A 349 -32.66 3.96 1.73
N PHE A 350 -31.61 4.71 2.03
CA PHE A 350 -30.67 4.38 3.10
C PHE A 350 -31.14 4.97 4.41
N ARG A 351 -31.05 4.16 5.49
CA ARG A 351 -31.45 4.60 6.82
C ARG A 351 -30.34 5.31 7.55
N MET A 352 -29.10 4.89 7.29
CA MET A 352 -27.90 5.43 7.93
C MET A 352 -26.84 5.82 6.90
N LEU A 353 -26.27 7.00 7.10
CA LEU A 353 -25.14 7.54 6.36
C LEU A 353 -24.01 7.82 7.32
N SER A 354 -22.82 7.31 7.01
CA SER A 354 -21.61 7.50 7.78
C SER A 354 -20.55 8.18 6.94
N PHE A 355 -19.86 9.15 7.52
CA PHE A 355 -18.65 9.72 6.95
C PHE A 355 -17.47 9.46 7.85
N PHE A 356 -16.44 8.79 7.33
CA PHE A 356 -15.19 8.54 8.02
C PHE A 356 -14.12 9.47 7.45
N PRO A 357 -13.50 10.34 8.27
CA PRO A 357 -12.52 11.30 7.78
C PRO A 357 -11.22 10.61 7.40
N LEU A 358 -10.69 10.92 6.21
CA LEU A 358 -9.38 10.48 5.74
C LEU A 358 -8.37 11.59 6.07
N LYS A 359 -7.32 11.29 6.85
CA LYS A 359 -6.47 12.32 7.48
C LYS A 359 -5.00 12.16 7.14
N ASP A 360 -4.39 13.13 6.46
CA ASP A 360 -2.93 13.20 6.34
C ASP A 360 -2.34 14.06 7.47
N GLY A 361 -1.86 13.40 8.53
CA GLY A 361 -1.42 14.06 9.75
C GLY A 361 -2.56 14.80 10.44
N LYS A 362 -2.50 16.14 10.44
CA LYS A 362 -3.55 17.00 11.01
C LYS A 362 -4.59 17.48 9.99
N GLU A 363 -4.35 17.26 8.70
CA GLU A 363 -5.23 17.72 7.64
C GLU A 363 -6.22 16.62 7.21
N ILE A 364 -7.47 17.00 6.97
CA ILE A 364 -8.48 16.10 6.40
C ILE A 364 -8.43 16.24 4.88
N THR A 365 -7.99 15.17 4.21
CA THR A 365 -7.80 15.10 2.76
C THR A 365 -9.02 14.57 2.03
N GLY A 366 -9.93 13.91 2.75
CA GLY A 366 -11.16 13.38 2.18
C GLY A 366 -12.09 12.75 3.21
N ALA A 367 -13.12 12.07 2.72
CA ALA A 367 -14.04 11.29 3.53
C ALA A 367 -14.41 9.98 2.80
N LEU A 368 -14.42 8.89 3.54
CA LEU A 368 -15.08 7.64 3.15
C LEU A 368 -16.57 7.76 3.49
N GLU A 369 -17.42 7.51 2.51
CA GLU A 369 -18.88 7.56 2.61
C GLU A 369 -19.42 6.13 2.69
N ILE A 370 -20.22 5.81 3.71
CA ILE A 370 -20.89 4.52 3.84
C ILE A 370 -22.38 4.73 4.01
N PHE A 371 -23.15 4.14 3.12
CA PHE A 371 -24.61 4.17 3.14
C PHE A 371 -25.13 2.77 3.45
N SER A 372 -26.00 2.66 4.45
CA SER A 372 -26.57 1.40 4.89
C SER A 372 -28.09 1.50 5.04
N VAL A 373 -28.78 0.41 4.72
CA VAL A 373 -30.22 0.24 5.01
C VAL A 373 -30.41 -0.20 6.47
N ASP A 374 -29.42 -0.87 7.07
CA ASP A 374 -29.41 -1.27 8.48
C ASP A 374 -28.75 -0.21 9.35
N GLU A 375 -29.40 0.18 10.44
CA GLU A 375 -28.89 1.14 11.46
C GLU A 375 -27.90 0.49 12.44
N ASN A 376 -27.71 -0.84 12.40
CA ASN A 376 -26.80 -1.57 13.29
C ASN A 376 -25.69 -2.33 12.54
N PHE A 377 -25.28 -1.85 11.35
CA PHE A 377 -24.27 -2.54 10.53
C PHE A 377 -22.85 -2.58 11.16
N TYR A 378 -22.60 -1.80 12.21
CA TYR A 378 -21.30 -1.72 12.88
C TYR A 378 -21.03 -2.95 13.76
N SER A 379 -20.58 -4.03 13.15
CA SER A 379 -20.06 -5.20 13.87
C SER A 379 -18.71 -4.91 14.55
N SER A 380 -18.25 -5.80 15.43
CA SER A 380 -16.88 -5.71 15.96
C SER A 380 -15.82 -5.79 14.85
N SER A 381 -16.06 -6.63 13.84
CA SER A 381 -15.19 -6.77 12.66
C SER A 381 -15.19 -5.52 11.77
N PHE A 382 -16.32 -4.81 11.70
CA PHE A 382 -16.37 -3.52 11.02
C PHE A 382 -15.41 -2.52 11.68
N HIS A 383 -15.45 -2.41 13.01
CA HIS A 383 -14.61 -1.47 13.76
C HIS A 383 -13.12 -1.79 13.64
N SER A 384 -12.71 -3.07 13.62
CA SER A 384 -11.31 -3.43 13.44
C SER A 384 -10.81 -3.17 12.01
N GLY A 385 -11.65 -3.40 11.01
CA GLY A 385 -11.27 -3.22 9.60
C GLY A 385 -11.31 -1.78 9.09
N ILE A 386 -12.21 -0.94 9.61
CA ILE A 386 -12.46 0.40 9.04
C ILE A 386 -11.25 1.33 9.14
N ASP A 387 -10.46 1.24 10.22
CA ASP A 387 -9.25 2.02 10.40
C ASP A 387 -8.18 1.65 9.36
N SER A 388 -7.98 0.34 9.13
CA SER A 388 -7.08 -0.16 8.09
C SER A 388 -7.52 0.31 6.71
N VAL A 389 -8.82 0.24 6.42
CA VAL A 389 -9.40 0.73 5.16
C VAL A 389 -9.15 2.22 4.98
N CYS A 390 -9.45 3.05 5.99
CA CYS A 390 -9.24 4.49 5.92
C CYS A 390 -7.77 4.86 5.65
N ASN A 391 -6.84 4.20 6.32
CA ASN A 391 -5.40 4.41 6.11
C ASN A 391 -4.96 4.05 4.68
N LEU A 392 -5.43 2.92 4.15
CA LEU A 392 -5.11 2.49 2.80
C LEU A 392 -5.67 3.46 1.74
N LEU A 393 -6.91 3.90 1.92
CA LEU A 393 -7.55 4.88 1.04
C LEU A 393 -6.84 6.22 1.06
N GLN A 394 -6.43 6.68 2.23
CA GLN A 394 -5.68 7.92 2.36
C GLN A 394 -4.37 7.87 1.57
N LEU A 395 -3.60 6.78 1.69
CA LEU A 395 -2.37 6.57 0.93
C LEU A 395 -2.64 6.56 -0.58
N ALA A 396 -3.70 5.86 -0.99
CA ALA A 396 -4.10 5.78 -2.39
C ALA A 396 -4.53 7.14 -2.97
N LEU A 397 -5.34 7.91 -2.22
CA LEU A 397 -5.77 9.26 -2.60
C LEU A 397 -4.60 10.22 -2.72
N LYS A 398 -3.65 10.15 -1.78
CA LYS A 398 -2.42 10.95 -1.84
C LYS A 398 -1.62 10.64 -3.10
N LYS A 399 -1.35 9.36 -3.36
CA LYS A 399 -0.64 8.91 -4.56
C LYS A 399 -1.35 9.32 -5.85
N SER A 400 -2.67 9.17 -5.90
CA SER A 400 -3.49 9.57 -7.06
C SER A 400 -3.47 11.09 -7.29
N THR A 401 -3.47 11.88 -6.21
CA THR A 401 -3.35 13.34 -6.28
C THR A 401 -1.98 13.77 -6.78
N GLU A 402 -0.90 13.17 -6.24
CA GLU A 402 0.47 13.42 -6.70
C GLU A 402 0.64 13.07 -8.19
N GLN A 403 0.09 11.93 -8.63
CA GLN A 403 0.11 11.54 -10.03
C GLN A 403 -0.66 12.52 -10.92
N SER A 404 -1.87 12.93 -10.50
CA SER A 404 -2.67 13.92 -11.25
C SER A 404 -1.94 15.26 -11.37
N ASN A 405 -1.32 15.73 -10.29
CA ASN A 405 -0.52 16.96 -10.30
C ASN A 405 0.70 16.84 -11.22
N ASN A 406 1.36 15.68 -11.25
CA ASN A 406 2.48 15.43 -12.16
C ASN A 406 2.04 15.46 -13.64
N GLU A 407 0.88 14.89 -13.96
CA GLU A 407 0.30 14.94 -15.32
C GLU A 407 -0.08 16.37 -15.73
N ILE A 408 -0.75 17.12 -14.85
CA ILE A 408 -1.08 18.54 -15.07
C ILE A 408 0.20 19.34 -15.32
N ASN A 409 1.20 19.19 -14.45
CA ASN A 409 2.47 19.90 -14.56
C ASN A 409 3.23 19.54 -15.84
N LYS A 410 3.15 18.28 -16.28
CA LYS A 410 3.73 17.86 -17.57
C LYS A 410 3.07 18.59 -18.73
N ILE A 411 1.74 18.64 -18.77
CA ILE A 411 0.99 19.36 -19.82
C ILE A 411 1.33 20.85 -19.81
N ILE A 412 1.39 21.46 -18.62
CA ILE A 412 1.76 22.87 -18.50
C ILE A 412 3.16 23.10 -19.08
N LYS A 413 4.13 22.24 -18.79
CA LYS A 413 5.51 22.35 -19.32
C LYS A 413 5.62 22.07 -20.82
N GLU A 414 4.78 21.21 -21.37
CA GLU A 414 4.74 20.91 -22.81
C GLU A 414 4.12 22.07 -23.61
N GLN A 415 3.10 22.74 -23.05
CA GLN A 415 2.33 23.78 -23.74
C GLN A 415 2.81 25.20 -23.43
N PHE A 416 3.49 25.42 -22.29
CA PHE A 416 3.92 26.73 -21.81
C PHE A 416 5.36 26.71 -21.32
N THR A 417 6.10 27.78 -21.63
CA THR A 417 7.55 27.89 -21.35
C THR A 417 7.87 28.49 -19.99
N ALA A 418 7.00 29.37 -19.46
CA ALA A 418 7.16 30.00 -18.16
C ALA A 418 5.80 30.37 -17.58
N VAL A 419 5.54 29.96 -16.34
CA VAL A 419 4.30 30.28 -15.60
C VAL A 419 4.70 30.94 -14.28
N GLN A 420 4.18 32.13 -14.02
CA GLN A 420 4.35 32.80 -12.73
C GLN A 420 3.37 32.21 -11.71
N SER A 421 3.81 32.01 -10.47
CA SER A 421 2.99 31.42 -9.39
C SER A 421 1.68 32.19 -9.15
N SER A 422 1.66 33.51 -9.37
CA SER A 422 0.47 34.35 -9.21
C SER A 422 -0.68 34.01 -10.17
N VAL A 423 -0.35 33.42 -11.33
CA VAL A 423 -1.33 33.06 -12.38
C VAL A 423 -1.42 31.57 -12.65
N GLU A 424 -0.58 30.76 -11.97
CA GLU A 424 -0.47 29.31 -12.12
C GLU A 424 -1.83 28.60 -12.02
N TRP A 425 -2.70 29.08 -11.13
CA TRP A 425 -4.06 28.57 -10.96
C TRP A 425 -4.88 28.52 -12.26
N ARG A 426 -4.73 29.50 -13.17
CA ARG A 426 -5.43 29.49 -14.48
C ARG A 426 -4.85 28.45 -15.42
N PHE A 427 -3.54 28.24 -15.40
CA PHE A 427 -2.88 27.21 -16.21
C PHE A 427 -3.25 25.81 -15.72
N VAL A 428 -3.29 25.60 -14.40
CA VAL A 428 -3.77 24.36 -13.77
C VAL A 428 -5.23 24.08 -14.14
N GLN A 429 -6.11 25.10 -14.07
CA GLN A 429 -7.50 24.95 -14.49
C GLN A 429 -7.63 24.54 -15.95
N ALA A 430 -6.93 25.23 -16.85
CA ALA A 430 -6.99 24.94 -18.27
C ALA A 430 -6.43 23.55 -18.62
N ALA A 431 -5.31 23.15 -18.01
CA ALA A 431 -4.72 21.82 -18.20
C ALA A 431 -5.64 20.72 -17.69
N THR A 432 -6.33 20.95 -16.57
CA THR A 432 -7.31 20.00 -16.05
C THR A 432 -8.52 19.88 -16.97
N ASN A 433 -9.07 21.00 -17.46
CA ASN A 433 -10.19 21.00 -18.41
C ASN A 433 -9.83 20.24 -19.69
N PHE A 434 -8.61 20.45 -20.20
CA PHE A 434 -8.07 19.73 -21.34
C PHE A 434 -8.01 18.22 -21.08
N LEU A 435 -7.40 17.78 -19.97
CA LEU A 435 -7.34 16.37 -19.57
C LEU A 435 -8.73 15.73 -19.47
N ALA A 436 -9.69 16.43 -18.85
CA ALA A 436 -11.04 15.92 -18.66
C ALA A 436 -11.80 15.70 -19.98
N ARG A 437 -11.57 16.55 -20.99
CA ARG A 437 -12.16 16.41 -22.34
C ARG A 437 -11.43 15.37 -23.18
N HIS A 438 -10.10 15.36 -23.11
CA HIS A 438 -9.27 14.36 -23.79
C HIS A 438 -9.62 12.93 -23.32
N ASN A 439 -9.83 12.73 -22.02
CA ASN A 439 -10.24 11.44 -21.46
C ASN A 439 -11.65 11.00 -21.87
N LYS A 440 -12.50 11.91 -22.39
CA LYS A 440 -13.80 11.60 -22.98
C LYS A 440 -13.72 11.23 -24.47
N GLY A 441 -12.50 11.20 -25.03
CA GLY A 441 -12.26 10.92 -26.45
C GLY A 441 -12.52 12.12 -27.36
N GLU A 442 -12.62 13.33 -26.81
CA GLU A 442 -12.80 14.54 -27.58
C GLU A 442 -11.43 15.05 -28.09
N GLU A 443 -11.29 15.29 -29.41
CA GLU A 443 -10.12 15.99 -29.97
C GLU A 443 -10.25 17.49 -29.69
N VAL A 444 -9.76 17.93 -28.53
CA VAL A 444 -9.86 19.32 -28.08
C VAL A 444 -8.49 19.96 -28.04
N LYS A 445 -8.40 21.23 -28.44
CA LYS A 445 -7.19 22.05 -28.25
C LYS A 445 -7.23 22.70 -26.87
N MET A 446 -6.04 22.94 -26.31
CA MET A 446 -5.89 23.69 -25.07
C MET A 446 -6.62 25.04 -25.16
N GLU A 447 -7.40 25.39 -24.13
CA GLU A 447 -8.09 26.67 -24.09
C GLU A 447 -7.10 27.84 -23.92
N PRO A 448 -7.34 28.99 -24.57
CA PRO A 448 -6.48 30.16 -24.41
C PRO A 448 -6.58 30.68 -22.98
N ILE A 449 -5.43 30.97 -22.37
CA ILE A 449 -5.38 31.57 -21.04
C ILE A 449 -5.73 33.05 -21.17
N VAL A 450 -6.94 33.42 -20.75
CA VAL A 450 -7.44 34.79 -20.76
C VAL A 450 -7.71 35.25 -19.33
N PHE A 451 -7.22 36.43 -18.99
CA PHE A 451 -7.47 37.06 -17.70
C PHE A 451 -8.42 38.24 -17.90
N GLU A 452 -9.71 38.03 -17.64
CA GLU A 452 -10.68 39.11 -17.66
C GLU A 452 -10.44 40.05 -16.47
N GLN A 453 -10.46 41.36 -16.72
CA GLN A 453 -10.30 42.41 -15.70
C GLN A 453 -8.93 42.42 -14.98
N VAL A 454 -7.89 41.83 -15.58
CA VAL A 454 -6.52 42.05 -15.12
C VAL A 454 -5.95 43.25 -15.87
N PHE A 455 -5.74 44.34 -15.12
CA PHE A 455 -4.99 45.48 -15.62
C PHE A 455 -3.50 45.18 -15.42
N PRO A 456 -2.71 44.95 -16.48
CA PRO A 456 -1.28 44.89 -16.31
C PRO A 456 -0.82 46.27 -15.84
N LEU A 457 -0.36 46.35 -14.59
CA LEU A 457 0.30 47.56 -14.06
C LEU A 457 1.60 47.90 -14.81
N TYR A 458 1.99 47.06 -15.78
CA TYR A 458 3.23 47.07 -16.55
C TYR A 458 3.02 47.34 -18.06
N GLY A 459 1.87 47.91 -18.45
CA GLY A 459 1.49 48.04 -19.86
C GLY A 459 2.01 49.27 -20.62
N ALA A 460 2.52 50.30 -19.95
CA ALA A 460 2.99 51.51 -20.63
C ALA A 460 3.99 52.27 -19.76
N ILE A 461 5.27 51.93 -19.90
CA ILE A 461 6.43 52.83 -19.83
C ILE A 461 7.61 51.95 -20.25
N ASP A 462 8.52 52.54 -21.00
CA ASP A 462 9.79 52.02 -21.48
C ASP A 462 10.59 51.25 -20.38
N ILE A 463 10.29 49.96 -20.22
CA ILE A 463 10.98 49.04 -19.31
C ILE A 463 11.58 47.93 -20.18
N ARG A 464 12.61 48.27 -20.93
CA ARG A 464 13.58 47.27 -21.37
C ARG A 464 14.97 47.49 -20.76
N ASN A 465 15.27 48.67 -20.22
CA ASN A 465 16.57 48.94 -19.56
C ASN A 465 16.51 49.46 -18.11
N SER A 466 15.40 50.02 -17.60
CA SER A 466 15.41 50.67 -16.27
C SER A 466 15.18 49.72 -15.08
N SER A 467 14.34 48.69 -15.21
CA SER A 467 14.10 47.71 -14.13
C SER A 467 15.21 46.67 -13.99
N GLY A 468 15.86 46.29 -15.09
CA GLY A 468 17.00 45.36 -15.08
C GLY A 468 18.20 45.96 -14.35
N GLU A 469 18.57 47.22 -14.64
CA GLU A 469 19.67 47.89 -13.96
C GLU A 469 19.38 48.12 -12.47
N ARG A 470 18.13 48.45 -12.12
CA ARG A 470 17.74 48.60 -10.71
C ARG A 470 17.80 47.29 -9.93
N ASN A 471 17.29 46.19 -10.50
CA ASN A 471 17.30 44.89 -9.83
C ASN A 471 18.72 44.33 -9.72
N ASN A 472 19.55 44.54 -10.76
CA ASN A 472 20.96 44.18 -10.74
C ASN A 472 21.74 44.99 -9.69
N ALA A 473 21.47 46.30 -9.55
CA ALA A 473 22.08 47.12 -8.49
C ALA A 473 21.70 46.63 -7.08
N ILE A 474 20.44 46.27 -6.85
CA ILE A 474 19.98 45.71 -5.57
C ILE A 474 20.62 44.35 -5.29
N GLN A 475 20.67 43.48 -6.31
CA GLN A 475 21.30 42.16 -6.22
C GLN A 475 22.80 42.28 -5.88
N GLN A 476 23.51 43.21 -6.53
CA GLN A 476 24.92 43.48 -6.24
C GLN A 476 25.13 44.03 -4.83
N ASP A 477 24.30 44.98 -4.39
CA ASP A 477 24.38 45.55 -3.04
C ASP A 477 24.13 44.47 -1.96
N LEU A 478 23.15 43.58 -2.16
CA LEU A 478 22.84 42.47 -1.24
C LEU A 478 23.94 41.41 -1.20
N VAL A 479 24.49 41.03 -2.37
CA VAL A 479 25.60 40.06 -2.44
C VAL A 479 26.85 40.63 -1.78
N GLU A 480 27.17 41.91 -1.98
CA GLU A 480 28.30 42.57 -1.34
C GLU A 480 28.12 42.66 0.19
N GLN A 481 26.92 42.97 0.64
CA GLN A 481 26.60 43.02 2.07
C GLN A 481 26.69 41.63 2.72
N LEU A 482 26.09 40.59 2.12
CA LEU A 482 26.17 39.22 2.61
C LEU A 482 27.63 38.72 2.67
N LYS A 483 28.45 39.03 1.67
CA LYS A 483 29.89 38.70 1.68
C LYS A 483 30.62 39.42 2.81
N THR A 484 30.31 40.70 3.04
CA THR A 484 30.94 41.48 4.11
C THR A 484 30.59 40.92 5.49
N VAL A 485 29.33 40.57 5.73
CA VAL A 485 28.88 39.89 6.96
C VAL A 485 29.60 38.56 7.12
N ARG A 486 29.66 37.76 6.05
CA ARG A 486 30.36 36.46 6.04
C ARG A 486 31.83 36.61 6.45
N GLU A 487 32.55 37.58 5.89
CA GLU A 487 33.95 37.82 6.23
C GLU A 487 34.15 38.16 7.71
N ILE A 488 33.25 38.96 8.29
CA ILE A 488 33.30 39.31 9.70
C ILE A 488 33.03 38.08 10.57
N VAL A 489 32.01 37.28 10.23
CA VAL A 489 31.65 36.07 10.97
C VAL A 489 32.73 34.98 10.85
N THR A 490 33.34 34.80 9.67
CA THR A 490 34.49 33.89 9.49
C THR A 490 35.72 34.38 10.25
N SER A 491 35.95 35.70 10.31
CA SER A 491 37.03 36.26 11.14
C SER A 491 36.76 35.96 12.61
N ALA A 492 35.52 36.08 13.09
CA ALA A 492 35.13 35.71 14.45
C ALA A 492 35.32 34.22 14.77
N GLU A 493 35.04 33.33 13.80
CA GLU A 493 35.27 31.88 13.95
C GLU A 493 36.74 31.54 14.26
N SER A 494 37.69 32.33 13.76
CA SER A 494 39.12 32.17 14.02
C SER A 494 39.54 32.49 15.46
N TYR A 495 38.73 33.29 16.18
CA TYR A 495 38.95 33.62 17.59
C TYR A 495 38.15 32.71 18.52
N MET A 496 36.97 32.24 18.09
CA MET A 496 36.12 31.31 18.87
C MET A 496 35.37 30.32 17.96
N THR A 497 35.58 29.03 18.16
CA THR A 497 34.89 27.98 17.38
C THR A 497 33.53 27.64 18.01
N TYR A 498 32.48 28.37 17.60
CA TYR A 498 31.09 28.07 17.98
C TYR A 498 30.31 27.44 16.82
N PRO A 499 29.58 26.33 17.03
CA PRO A 499 28.73 25.71 16.01
C PRO A 499 27.70 26.65 15.38
N LEU A 500 27.18 27.61 16.16
CA LEU A 500 26.23 28.62 15.70
C LEU A 500 26.81 29.53 14.60
N LEU A 501 28.10 29.89 14.68
CA LEU A 501 28.73 30.74 13.65
C LEU A 501 28.84 29.99 12.31
N ARG A 502 29.08 28.67 12.35
CA ARG A 502 29.11 27.84 11.14
C ARG A 502 27.73 27.71 10.49
N GLU A 503 26.68 27.57 11.30
CA GLU A 503 25.31 27.57 10.81
C GLU A 503 24.96 28.89 10.12
N ILE A 504 25.33 30.01 10.72
CA ILE A 504 25.12 31.34 10.14
C ILE A 504 25.92 31.52 8.84
N ILE A 505 27.19 31.10 8.79
CA ILE A 505 27.98 31.13 7.54
C ILE A 505 27.31 30.28 6.45
N SER A 506 26.83 29.08 6.79
CA SER A 506 26.12 28.22 5.84
C SER A 506 24.82 28.84 5.35
N ARG A 507 24.07 29.54 6.21
CA ARG A 507 22.85 30.27 5.81
C ARG A 507 23.17 31.46 4.92
N ILE A 508 24.24 32.20 5.20
CA ILE A 508 24.72 33.30 4.35
C ILE A 508 25.11 32.77 2.96
N ASP A 509 25.75 31.60 2.88
CA ASP A 509 26.13 30.97 1.61
C ASP A 509 24.90 30.60 0.77
N VAL A 510 23.88 29.98 1.39
CA VAL A 510 22.59 29.68 0.73
C VAL A 510 21.89 30.95 0.25
N TYR A 511 21.84 32.00 1.08
CA TYR A 511 21.25 33.28 0.68
C TYR A 511 22.03 33.95 -0.45
N THR A 512 23.36 33.92 -0.41
CA THR A 512 24.22 34.47 -1.47
C THR A 512 23.98 33.75 -2.80
N GLU A 513 23.84 32.42 -2.78
CA GLU A 513 23.53 31.62 -3.98
C GLU A 513 22.13 31.94 -4.53
N SER A 514 21.13 32.03 -3.65
CA SER A 514 19.75 32.39 -4.04
C SER A 514 19.69 33.77 -4.69
N VAL A 515 20.36 34.77 -4.10
CA VAL A 515 20.40 36.13 -4.63
C VAL A 515 21.20 36.18 -5.93
N THR A 516 22.28 35.42 -6.10
CA THR A 516 23.14 35.46 -7.31
C THR A 516 22.45 34.84 -8.54
N ASN A 517 21.68 33.77 -8.37
CA ASN A 517 21.06 33.06 -9.49
C ASN A 517 19.79 33.76 -10.03
N PHE A 518 18.85 34.12 -9.14
CA PHE A 518 17.65 34.87 -9.51
C PHE A 518 16.96 35.45 -8.26
N LEU A 519 16.89 36.78 -8.13
CA LEU A 519 16.27 37.43 -6.97
C LEU A 519 14.73 37.47 -7.10
N PHE A 520 14.04 36.53 -6.46
CA PHE A 520 12.59 36.61 -6.27
C PHE A 520 12.24 37.63 -5.16
N THR A 521 11.07 38.27 -5.24
CA THR A 521 10.62 39.26 -4.24
C THR A 521 10.52 38.66 -2.83
N ASP A 522 10.13 37.39 -2.72
CA ASP A 522 10.08 36.68 -1.43
C ASP A 522 11.48 36.37 -0.88
N ASP A 523 12.47 36.17 -1.74
CA ASP A 523 13.86 35.95 -1.33
C ASP A 523 14.53 37.25 -0.91
N GLU A 524 14.23 38.37 -1.58
CA GLU A 524 14.63 39.72 -1.16
C GLU A 524 14.13 40.02 0.26
N GLN A 525 12.86 39.73 0.56
CA GLN A 525 12.29 39.95 1.90
C GLN A 525 12.94 39.07 2.98
N LYS A 526 13.20 37.80 2.68
CA LYS A 526 13.87 36.88 3.63
C LYS A 526 15.29 37.30 3.93
N VAL A 527 16.05 37.68 2.90
CA VAL A 527 17.44 38.13 3.04
C VAL A 527 17.48 39.46 3.80
N HIS A 528 16.54 40.36 3.51
CA HIS A 528 16.41 41.63 4.23
C HIS A 528 16.11 41.44 5.71
N PHE A 529 15.15 40.57 6.04
CA PHE A 529 14.81 40.22 7.42
C PHE A 529 16.01 39.60 8.15
N PHE A 530 16.70 38.65 7.52
CA PHE A 530 17.90 38.02 8.08
C PHE A 530 19.01 39.04 8.34
N LEU A 531 19.30 39.93 7.37
CA LEU A 531 20.33 40.94 7.52
C LEU A 531 20.01 41.93 8.63
N ARG A 532 18.74 42.30 8.80
CA ARG A 532 18.30 43.30 9.76
C ARG A 532 18.17 42.75 11.19
N GLU A 533 17.50 41.62 11.37
CA GLU A 533 17.15 41.13 12.70
C GLU A 533 18.20 40.17 13.23
N GLU A 534 18.69 39.25 12.40
CA GLU A 534 19.59 38.19 12.88
C GLU A 534 21.06 38.58 12.76
N ALA A 535 21.47 39.17 11.64
CA ALA A 535 22.87 39.53 11.41
C ALA A 535 23.30 40.77 12.20
N GLU A 536 22.45 41.79 12.36
CA GLU A 536 22.80 42.97 13.16
C GLU A 536 22.97 42.62 14.65
N GLU A 537 22.04 41.84 15.23
CA GLU A 537 22.14 41.38 16.62
C GLU A 537 23.42 40.57 16.86
N LEU A 538 23.75 39.66 15.94
CA LEU A 538 24.98 38.89 16.00
C LEU A 538 26.23 39.77 15.94
N LEU A 539 26.26 40.75 15.03
CA LEU A 539 27.41 41.65 14.87
C LEU A 539 27.59 42.58 16.07
N LEU A 540 26.50 43.08 16.66
CA LEU A 540 26.55 43.86 17.90
C LEU A 540 27.11 43.02 19.06
N HIS A 541 26.69 41.76 19.18
CA HIS A 541 27.23 40.85 20.18
C HIS A 541 28.72 40.55 19.95
N LEU A 542 29.15 40.33 18.70
CA LEU A 542 30.55 40.10 18.35
C LEU A 542 31.42 41.34 18.59
N LYS A 543 30.88 42.55 18.42
CA LYS A 543 31.57 43.81 18.73
C LYS A 543 31.91 43.94 20.21
N GLU A 544 31.00 43.54 21.10
CA GLU A 544 31.22 43.55 22.55
C GLU A 544 32.17 42.45 23.01
N THR A 545 32.14 41.30 22.31
CA THR A 545 32.88 40.10 22.72
C THR A 545 34.31 40.06 22.16
N ILE A 546 34.56 40.63 20.98
CA ILE A 546 35.88 40.61 20.30
C ILE A 546 36.28 42.04 19.91
N PRO A 547 37.08 42.74 20.75
CA PRO A 547 37.49 44.13 20.51
C PRO A 547 38.26 44.33 19.19
N ASP A 548 39.00 43.32 18.73
CA ASP A 548 39.76 43.37 17.46
C ASP A 548 38.84 43.48 16.22
N LEU A 549 37.59 43.00 16.31
CA LEU A 549 36.60 43.08 15.22
C LEU A 549 35.73 44.34 15.29
N ALA A 550 35.76 45.07 16.40
CA ALA A 550 34.90 46.24 16.62
C ALA A 550 35.06 47.30 15.53
N LYS A 551 36.30 47.55 15.09
CA LYS A 551 36.58 48.50 14.01
C LYS A 551 35.93 48.09 12.68
N ARG A 552 36.01 46.81 12.31
CA ARG A 552 35.46 46.28 11.05
C ARG A 552 33.93 46.22 11.07
N ILE A 553 33.36 45.97 12.25
CA ILE A 553 31.90 46.00 12.48
C ILE A 553 31.37 47.45 12.41
N ASP A 554 32.11 48.42 12.96
CA ASP A 554 31.74 49.84 12.87
C ASP A 554 31.84 50.36 11.43
N GLU A 555 32.82 49.90 10.65
CA GLU A 555 32.92 50.16 9.21
C GLU A 555 31.73 49.58 8.43
N TYR A 556 31.28 48.36 8.79
CA TYR A 556 30.08 47.74 8.23
C TYR A 556 28.82 48.58 8.51
N PHE A 557 28.52 48.91 9.76
CA PHE A 557 27.33 49.71 10.10
C PHE A 557 27.37 51.13 9.52
N SER A 558 28.57 51.71 9.35
CA SER A 558 28.73 53.02 8.69
C SER A 558 28.48 52.98 7.18
N SER A 559 28.56 51.80 6.55
CA SER A 559 28.36 51.59 5.12
C SER A 559 26.92 51.27 4.71
N ILE A 560 26.02 51.16 5.70
CA ILE A 560 24.62 50.78 5.56
C ILE A 560 23.73 52.03 5.62
N ASP A 561 22.65 52.06 4.84
CA ASP A 561 21.66 53.13 4.92
C ASP A 561 20.81 53.00 6.21
N PRO A 562 20.74 54.05 7.06
CA PRO A 562 20.05 53.98 8.36
C PRO A 562 18.54 53.69 8.30
N ARG A 563 17.91 53.83 7.13
CA ARG A 563 16.47 53.54 6.96
C ARG A 563 16.20 52.19 6.31
N LEU A 564 17.11 51.75 5.45
CA LEU A 564 16.91 50.54 4.66
C LEU A 564 17.69 49.36 5.21
N HIS A 565 18.69 49.57 6.08
CA HIS A 565 19.54 48.50 6.62
C HIS A 565 20.25 47.67 5.52
N VAL A 566 20.40 48.26 4.31
CA VAL A 566 21.14 47.69 3.17
C VAL A 566 22.25 48.63 2.72
N PHE A 567 23.30 48.11 2.07
CA PHE A 567 24.29 48.93 1.35
C PHE A 567 23.60 49.82 0.30
N ASN A 568 24.12 51.03 0.11
CA ASN A 568 23.57 52.05 -0.80
C ASN A 568 24.66 52.70 -1.65
N LYS A 569 25.57 51.88 -2.22
CA LYS A 569 26.74 52.35 -2.99
C LYS A 569 26.39 52.69 -4.44
N ASN A 570 25.40 52.02 -5.04
CA ASN A 570 25.05 52.17 -6.47
C ASN A 570 24.01 53.28 -6.79
N LYS A 571 24.04 54.39 -6.06
CA LYS A 571 23.05 55.49 -6.15
C LYS A 571 23.05 56.25 -7.48
N THR A 572 24.18 56.31 -8.19
CA THR A 572 24.32 57.05 -9.46
C THR A 572 23.47 56.49 -10.60
N HIS A 573 23.09 55.21 -10.57
CA HIS A 573 22.17 54.61 -11.55
C HIS A 573 20.69 54.76 -11.17
N ARG A 574 20.37 55.20 -9.94
CA ARG A 574 18.98 55.41 -9.48
C ARG A 574 18.43 56.81 -9.83
N ALA A 575 19.29 57.82 -10.01
CA ALA A 575 18.90 59.23 -10.09
C ALA A 575 18.77 59.81 -11.53
N SER A 576 19.19 59.10 -12.57
CA SER A 576 19.07 59.57 -13.97
C SER A 576 17.65 59.53 -14.56
N SER A 577 16.63 59.22 -13.74
CA SER A 577 15.22 59.11 -14.15
C SER A 577 14.33 60.25 -13.62
N ALA A 578 14.89 61.27 -12.96
CA ALA A 578 14.14 62.39 -12.41
C ALA A 578 14.65 63.74 -12.95
N SER A 579 14.43 63.98 -14.24
CA SER A 579 14.40 65.35 -14.78
C SER A 579 13.00 65.58 -15.37
N PRO A 580 12.17 66.45 -14.77
CA PRO A 580 10.96 66.90 -15.43
C PRO A 580 11.37 68.01 -16.41
N SER A 581 11.28 67.73 -17.71
CA SER A 581 11.25 68.77 -18.75
C SER A 581 9.79 69.04 -19.10
N ASP A 582 9.44 70.32 -19.02
CA ASP A 582 8.12 70.96 -19.21
C ASP A 582 7.31 70.49 -20.43
#